data_AF-A0A842Q2A2-F1
#
_entry.id   AF-A0A842Q2A2-F1
#
_cell.length_a   1.000
_cell.length_b   1.000
_cell.length_c   1.000
_cell.angle_alpha   90.00
_cell.angle_beta   90.00
_cell.angle_gamma   90.00
#
_symmetry.space_group_name_H-M   'P 1'
#
loop_
_entity.id
_entity.type
_entity.pdbx_description
1 polymer ?
#
loop_
_entity_poly.entity_id
_entity_poly.type
_entity_poly.pdbx_seq_one_letter_code
_entity_poly.pdbx_strand_id
1 'polypeptide(L)'
;MTKEEEQENNILNEEIQSWSSFEYAMREEDRILFNKMLSECQKEEYTKASDAKGKCNSTESVFMALIFQQQKMISKLIDELSKDK
;
A
#
# COMPACT_ATOMS: atom_id res chain seq x y z
N MET A 1 4.84 26.95 11.14
CA MET A 1 3.67 26.06 10.96
C MET A 1 2.54 26.86 10.37
N THR A 2 2.47 26.94 9.04
CA THR A 2 1.28 27.40 8.30
C THR A 2 1.38 26.98 6.84
N LYS A 3 0.46 26.07 6.45
CA LYS A 3 -0.16 25.93 5.11
C LYS A 3 0.69 25.48 3.90
N GLU A 4 1.74 24.70 4.09
CA GLU A 4 2.42 24.02 2.97
C GLU A 4 2.58 22.50 3.14
N GLU A 5 2.06 21.90 4.22
CA GLU A 5 2.22 20.46 4.51
C GLU A 5 1.03 19.57 4.09
N GLU A 6 0.03 20.10 3.37
CA GLU A 6 -1.18 19.34 2.98
C GLU A 6 -1.29 19.02 1.48
N GLN A 7 -0.20 19.23 0.73
CA GLN A 7 -0.06 18.78 -0.65
C GLN A 7 1.28 18.07 -0.86
N GLU A 8 1.61 17.10 0.00
CA GLU A 8 2.48 16.03 -0.48
C GLU A 8 1.69 15.30 -1.58
N ASN A 9 2.05 15.58 -2.84
CA ASN A 9 1.69 14.76 -3.99
C ASN A 9 2.26 13.37 -3.73
N ASN A 10 1.55 12.58 -2.93
CA ASN A 10 1.93 11.23 -2.59
C ASN A 10 1.82 10.43 -3.88
N ILE A 11 2.97 10.15 -4.48
CA ILE A 11 3.10 9.40 -5.74
C ILE A 11 2.35 8.08 -5.65
N LEU A 12 2.32 7.47 -4.46
CA LEU A 12 1.59 6.24 -4.17
C LEU A 12 0.08 6.44 -4.24
N ASN A 13 -0.44 7.56 -3.76
CA ASN A 13 -1.88 7.86 -3.83
C ASN A 13 -2.34 8.13 -5.26
N GLU A 14 -1.54 8.85 -6.05
CA GLU A 14 -1.84 9.06 -7.48
C GLU A 14 -1.92 7.71 -8.22
N GLU A 15 -0.98 6.81 -7.96
CA GLU A 15 -0.97 5.47 -8.56
C GLU A 15 -2.16 4.64 -8.13
N ILE A 16 -2.47 4.59 -6.82
CA ILE A 16 -3.64 3.87 -6.29
C ILE A 16 -4.93 4.39 -6.93
N GLN A 17 -5.07 5.71 -7.09
CA GLN A 17 -6.24 6.30 -7.75
C GLN A 17 -6.35 5.91 -9.22
N SER A 18 -5.23 5.74 -9.92
CA SER A 18 -5.25 5.29 -11.32
C SER A 18 -5.82 3.87 -11.50
N TRP A 19 -5.78 3.05 -10.44
CA TRP A 19 -6.31 1.69 -10.44
C TRP A 19 -7.82 1.62 -10.14
N SER A 20 -8.49 2.75 -9.88
CA SER A 20 -9.93 2.80 -9.62
C SER A 20 -10.77 2.17 -10.74
N SER A 21 -10.35 2.33 -12.01
CA SER A 21 -11.05 1.70 -13.14
C SER A 21 -10.87 0.18 -13.22
N PHE A 22 -9.77 -0.35 -12.67
CA PHE A 22 -9.45 -1.78 -12.64
C PHE A 22 -10.41 -2.55 -11.74
N GLU A 23 -10.87 -1.90 -10.66
CA GLU A 23 -11.78 -2.48 -9.68
C GLU A 23 -13.12 -2.94 -10.29
N TYR A 24 -13.58 -2.23 -11.33
CA TYR A 24 -14.85 -2.50 -12.02
C TYR A 24 -14.82 -3.75 -12.90
N ALA A 25 -13.63 -4.24 -13.26
CA ALA A 25 -13.48 -5.48 -14.01
C ALA A 25 -13.52 -6.73 -13.13
N MET A 26 -13.48 -6.58 -11.80
CA MET A 26 -13.41 -7.68 -10.85
C MET A 26 -14.79 -8.11 -10.34
N ARG A 27 -14.88 -9.35 -9.85
CA ARG A 27 -16.03 -9.81 -9.07
C ARG A 27 -16.07 -9.07 -7.74
N GLU A 28 -17.26 -8.98 -7.13
CA GLU A 28 -17.47 -8.18 -5.92
C GLU A 28 -16.53 -8.56 -4.77
N GLU A 29 -16.35 -9.85 -4.52
CA GLU A 29 -15.45 -10.36 -3.46
C GLU A 29 -13.99 -9.95 -3.70
N ASP A 30 -13.50 -10.14 -4.94
CA ASP A 30 -12.14 -9.79 -5.34
C ASP A 30 -11.90 -8.28 -5.27
N ARG A 31 -12.91 -7.48 -5.66
CA ARG A 31 -12.88 -6.02 -5.57
C ARG A 31 -12.75 -5.55 -4.13
N ILE A 32 -13.54 -6.11 -3.21
CA ILE A 32 -13.48 -5.78 -1.78
C ILE A 32 -12.08 -6.08 -1.23
N LEU A 33 -11.54 -7.25 -1.56
CA LEU A 33 -10.21 -7.65 -1.12
C LEU A 33 -9.12 -6.71 -1.68
N PHE A 34 -9.18 -6.42 -2.97
CA PHE A 34 -8.24 -5.54 -3.65
C PHE A 34 -8.24 -4.12 -3.07
N ASN A 35 -9.42 -3.54 -2.86
CA ASN A 35 -9.53 -2.20 -2.27
C ASN A 35 -8.99 -2.16 -0.84
N LYS A 36 -9.23 -3.23 -0.08
CA LYS A 36 -8.62 -3.37 1.24
C LYS A 36 -7.09 -3.38 1.13
N MET A 37 -6.52 -4.19 0.23
CA MET A 37 -5.07 -4.25 0.02
C MET A 37 -4.48 -2.87 -0.32
N LEU A 38 -5.09 -2.14 -1.25
CA LEU A 38 -4.62 -0.80 -1.65
C LEU A 38 -4.73 0.21 -0.52
N SER A 39 -5.81 0.19 0.26
CA SER A 39 -5.97 1.10 1.40
C SER A 39 -4.88 0.90 2.46
N GLU A 40 -4.37 -0.32 2.61
CA GLU A 40 -3.32 -0.61 3.56
C GLU A 40 -1.93 -0.14 3.10
N CYS A 41 -1.73 0.06 1.78
CA CYS A 41 -0.54 0.72 1.24
C CYS A 41 -0.45 2.21 1.56
N GLN A 42 -1.58 2.86 1.85
CA GLN A 42 -1.63 4.30 2.16
C GLN A 42 -1.08 4.65 3.54
N LYS A 43 -0.57 3.66 4.30
CA LYS A 43 0.10 3.91 5.58
C LYS A 43 1.34 4.77 5.38
N GLU A 44 1.53 5.73 6.29
CA GLU A 44 2.59 6.75 6.25
C GLU A 44 4.01 6.17 6.03
N GLU A 45 4.26 4.97 6.54
CA GLU A 45 5.54 4.27 6.40
C GLU A 45 5.90 3.90 4.95
N TYR A 46 4.92 3.69 4.07
CA TYR A 46 5.14 3.32 2.68
C TYR A 46 5.19 4.54 1.75
N THR A 47 4.41 5.58 2.08
CA THR A 47 4.43 6.87 1.38
C THR A 47 5.84 7.47 1.33
N LYS A 48 6.50 7.62 2.49
CA LYS A 48 7.85 8.21 2.57
C LYS A 48 8.89 7.42 1.78
N ALA A 49 8.78 6.08 1.79
CA ALA A 49 9.69 5.20 1.06
C ALA A 49 9.48 5.31 -0.46
N SER A 50 8.22 5.46 -0.90
CA SER A 50 7.86 5.67 -2.30
C SER A 50 8.37 7.02 -2.83
N ASP A 51 8.18 8.08 -2.06
CA ASP A 51 8.57 9.43 -2.46
C ASP A 51 10.10 9.57 -2.61
N ALA A 52 10.88 8.89 -1.76
CA ALA A 52 12.33 8.83 -1.88
C ALA A 52 12.83 8.18 -3.18
N LYS A 53 12.03 7.28 -3.78
CA LYS A 53 12.38 6.56 -5.02
C LYS A 53 11.96 7.33 -6.29
N GLY A 54 11.07 8.31 -6.16
CA GLY A 54 10.63 9.21 -7.23
C GLY A 54 9.52 8.65 -8.12
N LYS A 55 8.89 9.56 -8.89
CA LYS A 55 7.61 9.35 -9.60
C LYS A 55 7.61 8.26 -10.67
N CYS A 56 8.75 7.96 -11.28
CA CYS A 56 8.85 6.96 -12.36
C CYS A 56 8.73 5.51 -11.88
N ASN A 57 8.66 5.26 -10.57
CA ASN A 57 8.61 3.91 -9.98
C ASN A 57 7.35 3.71 -9.11
N SER A 58 6.28 4.44 -9.40
CA SER A 58 5.05 4.49 -8.59
C SER A 58 4.41 3.11 -8.42
N THR A 59 4.27 2.35 -9.52
CA THR A 59 3.74 0.98 -9.54
C THR A 59 4.60 0.02 -8.73
N GLU A 60 5.93 0.06 -8.90
CA GLU A 60 6.86 -0.75 -8.13
C GLU A 60 6.78 -0.43 -6.64
N SER A 61 6.58 0.83 -6.28
CA SER A 61 6.37 1.25 -4.89
C SER A 61 5.08 0.67 -4.31
N VAL A 62 3.98 0.66 -5.06
CA VAL A 62 2.72 -0.02 -4.64
C VAL A 62 2.97 -1.51 -4.41
N PHE A 63 3.63 -2.21 -5.35
CA PHE A 63 3.93 -3.63 -5.18
C PHE A 63 4.84 -3.91 -3.99
N MET A 64 5.89 -3.10 -3.78
CA MET A 64 6.78 -3.27 -2.64
C MET A 64 6.05 -3.03 -1.31
N ALA A 65 5.17 -2.03 -1.23
CA ALA A 65 4.35 -1.78 -0.04
C ALA A 65 3.47 -3.00 0.29
N LEU A 66 2.79 -3.56 -0.71
CA LEU A 66 1.97 -4.77 -0.57
C LEU A 66 2.81 -5.97 -0.08
N ILE A 67 3.93 -6.25 -0.74
CA ILE A 67 4.81 -7.38 -0.39
C ILE A 67 5.35 -7.23 1.03
N PHE A 68 5.83 -6.04 1.41
CA PHE A 68 6.33 -5.78 2.75
C PHE A 68 5.26 -5.97 3.81
N GLN A 69 4.06 -5.49 3.55
CA GLN A 69 2.96 -5.65 4.50
C GLN A 69 2.58 -7.12 4.70
N GLN A 70 2.50 -7.89 3.61
CA GLN A 70 2.25 -9.33 3.68
C GLN A 70 3.36 -10.05 4.43
N GLN A 71 4.63 -9.70 4.17
CA GLN A 71 5.77 -10.26 4.88
C GLN A 71 5.73 -9.96 6.39
N LYS A 72 5.36 -8.74 6.80
CA LYS A 72 5.17 -8.38 8.22
C LYS A 72 4.09 -9.26 8.88
N MET A 73 2.97 -9.47 8.19
CA MET A 73 1.89 -10.32 8.70
C MET A 73 2.33 -11.77 8.84
N ILE A 74 3.03 -12.31 7.83
CA ILE A 74 3.59 -13.68 7.85
C ILE A 74 4.58 -13.83 9.00
N SER A 75 5.52 -12.90 9.18
CA SER A 75 6.49 -12.94 10.28
C SER A 75 5.78 -12.93 11.64
N LYS A 76 4.76 -12.09 11.82
CA LYS A 76 4.00 -12.03 13.07
C LYS A 76 3.27 -13.36 13.35
N LEU A 77 2.66 -13.97 12.34
CA LEU A 77 2.00 -15.27 12.48
C LEU A 77 2.99 -16.37 12.83
N ILE A 78 4.18 -16.38 12.22
CA ILE A 78 5.26 -17.33 12.56
C ILE A 78 5.68 -17.14 14.02
N ASP A 79 5.89 -15.90 14.46
CA ASP A 79 6.27 -15.58 15.83
C ASP A 79 5.22 -16.06 16.83
N GLU A 80 3.93 -15.86 16.54
CA GLU A 80 2.81 -16.34 17.36
C GLU A 80 2.78 -17.86 17.43
N LEU A 81 2.88 -18.55 16.30
CA LEU A 81 2.91 -20.02 16.24
C LEU A 81 4.13 -20.62 16.95
N SER A 82 5.24 -19.90 17.01
CA SER A 82 6.44 -20.36 17.72
C SER A 82 6.34 -20.25 19.26
N LYS A 83 5.44 -19.40 19.77
CA LYS A 83 5.21 -19.21 21.22
C LYS A 83 4.29 -20.28 21.82
N ASP A 84 3.50 -20.94 20.98
CA ASP A 84 2.61 -22.04 21.36
C ASP A 84 3.33 -23.41 21.41
N LYS A 85 4.66 -23.43 21.23
CA LYS A 85 5.55 -24.60 21.43
C LYS A 85 6.36 -24.48 22.71
#